data_AF-A0A4R4Z9R7-F1
#
_entry.id   AF-A0A4R4Z9R7-F1
#
_cell.length_a   1.000
_cell.length_b   1.000
_cell.length_c   1.000
_cell.angle_alpha   90.00
_cell.angle_beta   90.00
_cell.angle_gamma   90.00
#
_symmetry.space_group_name_H-M   'P 1'
#
loop_
_entity.id
_entity.type
_entity.pdbx_description
1 polymer ?
#
loop_
_entity_poly.entity_id
_entity_poly.type
_entity_poly.pdbx_seq_one_letter_code
_entity_poly.pdbx_strand_id
1 'polypeptide(L)'
;MTELASRYRENHARLLAAQQRLQHAVDTGTATAHDRKRLETVAELLTPRKGTDVDAHGNVIAVEHPRQFLSVDVSGQGRAVEVIGDLQQAQNVAVLVPGMGNSLETFRGQSDRADLIRAEAGPGTATIAWLDYDSPQGFVEAASKQAALDGGPRLAAFMTELDDLTDATTTLVGHSYGTDVVGQALLNGARADRVVLTGSPGITKYVNEAADFVPAPTRLYVERAPGDYVSYSEWHGPDPATFPDAIRMATNSDEAVSVHWHNEYYRVNSEALRNIGRVVRGDLAAITTTETTRGQETKLAWGTVLNKAAGVAHKVYDGLAPPTARRPVPVTPSHPAARAGNTRPRQPEGPRR
;
A
#
# COMPACT_ATOMS: atom_id res chain seq x y z
N MET A 1 -9.85 35.59 2.17
CA MET A 1 -9.74 34.17 1.76
C MET A 1 -8.63 33.55 2.57
N THR A 2 -8.81 32.34 3.10
CA THR A 2 -7.76 31.65 3.85
C THR A 2 -6.61 31.26 2.90
N GLU A 3 -5.40 31.11 3.46
CA GLU A 3 -4.21 30.66 2.73
C GLU A 3 -4.46 29.33 2.02
N LEU A 4 -5.08 28.39 2.73
CA LEU A 4 -5.47 27.08 2.21
C LEU A 4 -6.39 27.17 0.98
N ALA A 5 -7.40 28.04 1.03
CA ALA A 5 -8.28 28.25 -0.12
C ALA A 5 -7.54 28.87 -1.32
N SER A 6 -6.52 29.71 -1.09
CA SER A 6 -5.65 30.19 -2.18
C SER A 6 -4.86 29.06 -2.80
N ARG A 7 -4.23 28.24 -1.97
CA ARG A 7 -3.45 27.09 -2.42
C ARG A 7 -4.28 26.11 -3.25
N TYR A 8 -5.53 25.83 -2.84
CA TYR A 8 -6.44 25.00 -3.64
C TYR A 8 -6.76 25.61 -5.00
N ARG A 9 -7.04 26.92 -5.07
CA ARG A 9 -7.30 27.60 -6.36
C ARG A 9 -6.07 27.61 -7.25
N GLU A 10 -4.89 27.82 -6.70
CA GLU A 10 -3.63 27.84 -7.45
C GLU A 10 -3.32 26.46 -8.06
N ASN A 11 -3.46 25.37 -7.29
CA ASN A 11 -3.28 24.03 -7.82
C ASN A 11 -4.37 23.65 -8.84
N HIS A 12 -5.61 24.08 -8.63
CA HIS A 12 -6.66 23.92 -9.64
C HIS A 12 -6.31 24.66 -10.95
N ALA A 13 -5.79 25.89 -10.86
CA ALA A 13 -5.33 26.63 -12.03
C ALA A 13 -4.15 25.95 -12.74
N ARG A 14 -3.24 25.30 -12.00
CA ARG A 14 -2.15 24.48 -12.57
C ARG A 14 -2.69 23.30 -13.38
N LEU A 15 -3.71 22.61 -12.88
CA LEU A 15 -4.39 21.53 -13.61
C LEU A 15 -5.08 22.05 -14.88
N LEU A 16 -5.78 23.19 -14.82
CA LEU A 16 -6.40 23.80 -16.01
C LEU A 16 -5.36 24.18 -17.06
N ALA A 17 -4.25 24.80 -16.65
CA ALA A 17 -3.15 25.14 -17.55
C ALA A 17 -2.50 23.89 -18.17
N ALA A 18 -2.35 22.81 -17.39
CA ALA A 18 -1.89 21.52 -17.90
C ALA A 18 -2.83 20.94 -18.95
N GLN A 19 -4.15 20.95 -18.67
CA GLN A 19 -5.17 20.48 -19.59
C GLN A 19 -5.11 21.25 -20.92
N GLN A 20 -5.04 22.58 -20.87
CA GLN A 20 -4.96 23.43 -22.06
C GLN A 20 -3.72 23.13 -22.91
N ARG A 21 -2.54 23.00 -22.28
CA ARG A 21 -1.31 22.66 -23.00
C ARG A 21 -1.37 21.29 -23.66
N LEU A 22 -1.87 20.29 -22.92
CA LEU A 22 -1.98 18.91 -23.43
C LEU A 22 -3.02 18.82 -24.55
N GLN A 23 -4.15 19.51 -24.41
CA GLN A 23 -5.16 19.61 -25.47
C GLN A 23 -4.59 20.29 -26.72
N HIS A 24 -3.85 21.38 -26.56
CA HIS A 24 -3.18 22.04 -27.69
C HIS A 24 -2.20 21.10 -28.42
N ALA A 25 -1.45 20.28 -27.67
CA ALA A 25 -0.57 19.27 -28.28
C ALA A 25 -1.36 18.21 -29.06
N VAL A 26 -2.54 17.81 -28.58
CA VAL A 26 -3.44 16.90 -29.29
C VAL A 26 -3.96 17.56 -30.58
N ASP A 27 -4.46 18.80 -30.49
CA ASP A 27 -5.07 19.52 -31.61
C ASP A 27 -4.05 19.83 -32.72
N THR A 28 -2.79 20.07 -32.35
CA THR A 28 -1.69 20.32 -33.30
C THR A 28 -1.03 19.04 -33.83
N GLY A 29 -1.46 17.86 -33.39
CA GLY A 29 -0.88 16.58 -33.79
C GLY A 29 0.53 16.32 -33.23
N THR A 30 0.95 17.06 -32.20
CA THR A 30 2.28 16.94 -31.57
C THR A 30 2.28 16.06 -30.31
N ALA A 31 1.11 15.72 -29.78
CA ALA A 31 0.97 14.89 -28.59
C ALA A 31 1.49 13.45 -28.78
N THR A 32 2.28 12.99 -27.80
CA THR A 32 2.65 11.60 -27.64
C THR A 32 1.49 10.75 -27.09
N ALA A 33 1.66 9.42 -27.03
CA ALA A 33 0.69 8.56 -26.34
C ALA A 33 0.60 8.87 -24.83
N HIS A 34 1.74 9.21 -24.21
CA HIS A 34 1.78 9.65 -22.82
C HIS A 34 1.03 10.97 -22.62
N ASP A 35 1.17 11.95 -23.51
CA ASP A 35 0.44 13.23 -23.40
C ASP A 35 -1.07 13.04 -23.48
N ARG A 36 -1.55 12.17 -24.38
CA ARG A 36 -2.97 11.81 -24.46
C ARG A 36 -3.46 11.16 -23.16
N LYS A 37 -2.69 10.23 -22.59
CA LYS A 37 -3.03 9.62 -21.30
C LYS A 37 -3.03 10.65 -20.17
N ARG A 38 -2.02 11.52 -20.10
CA ARG A 38 -1.93 12.59 -19.11
C ARG A 38 -3.08 13.58 -19.22
N LEU A 39 -3.56 13.87 -20.44
CA LEU A 39 -4.74 14.71 -20.66
C LEU A 39 -6.00 14.10 -20.04
N GLU A 40 -6.24 12.80 -20.24
CA GLU A 40 -7.34 12.06 -19.59
C GLU A 40 -7.22 12.13 -18.06
N THR A 41 -6.02 11.88 -17.53
CA THR A 41 -5.73 11.95 -16.10
C THR A 41 -6.03 13.34 -15.52
N VAL A 42 -5.56 14.40 -16.18
CA VAL A 42 -5.79 15.79 -15.72
C VAL A 42 -7.28 16.15 -15.79
N ALA A 43 -8.00 15.74 -16.83
CA ALA A 43 -9.44 15.93 -16.93
C ALA A 43 -10.19 15.24 -15.79
N GLU A 44 -9.74 14.04 -15.41
CA GLU A 44 -10.25 13.34 -14.24
C GLU A 44 -9.97 14.09 -12.92
N LEU A 45 -8.76 14.60 -12.72
CA LEU A 45 -8.40 15.35 -11.50
C LEU A 45 -9.15 16.70 -11.39
N LEU A 46 -9.62 17.24 -12.52
CA LEU A 46 -10.49 18.41 -12.58
C LEU A 46 -11.96 18.07 -12.34
N THR A 47 -12.35 16.79 -12.41
CA THR A 47 -13.73 16.37 -12.18
C THR A 47 -14.07 16.54 -10.69
N PRO A 48 -15.11 17.32 -10.34
CA PRO A 48 -15.55 17.48 -8.96
C PRO A 48 -15.82 16.14 -8.27
N ARG A 49 -15.56 16.09 -6.96
CA ARG A 49 -16.04 14.98 -6.15
C ARG A 49 -17.52 15.13 -5.88
N LYS A 50 -18.21 14.01 -5.91
CA LYS A 50 -19.58 13.89 -5.42
C LYS A 50 -19.55 13.67 -3.92
N GLY A 51 -20.42 14.33 -3.21
CA GLY A 51 -20.60 14.19 -1.78
C GLY A 51 -22.06 14.40 -1.38
N THR A 52 -22.28 14.45 -0.08
CA THR A 52 -23.56 14.79 0.50
C THR A 52 -23.40 15.92 1.51
N ASP A 53 -24.36 16.84 1.53
CA ASP A 53 -24.44 17.92 2.51
C ASP A 53 -25.85 17.96 3.12
N VAL A 54 -26.04 18.79 4.14
CA VAL A 54 -27.33 19.00 4.80
C VAL A 54 -27.85 20.39 4.44
N ASP A 55 -29.03 20.47 3.82
CA ASP A 55 -29.66 21.74 3.49
C ASP A 55 -30.20 22.48 4.75
N ALA A 56 -30.68 23.71 4.57
CA ALA A 56 -31.22 24.53 5.66
C ALA A 56 -32.43 23.90 6.39
N HIS A 57 -33.04 22.85 5.83
CA HIS A 57 -34.18 22.13 6.39
C HIS A 57 -33.78 20.78 7.03
N GLY A 58 -32.48 20.45 7.04
CA GLY A 58 -31.99 19.19 7.60
C GLY A 58 -32.01 18.01 6.62
N ASN A 59 -32.29 18.23 5.33
CA ASN A 59 -32.32 17.15 4.35
C ASN A 59 -30.90 16.87 3.81
N VAL A 60 -30.58 15.58 3.63
CA VAL A 60 -29.35 15.18 2.94
C VAL A 60 -29.51 15.42 1.43
N ILE A 61 -28.65 16.26 0.87
CA ILE A 61 -28.62 16.60 -0.57
C ILE A 61 -27.31 16.14 -1.21
N ALA A 62 -27.35 15.80 -2.49
CA ALA A 62 -26.14 15.54 -3.27
C ALA A 62 -25.47 16.86 -3.65
N VAL A 63 -24.17 16.94 -3.46
CA VAL A 63 -23.35 18.12 -3.77
C VAL A 63 -22.12 17.71 -4.57
N GLU A 64 -21.61 18.65 -5.37
CA GLU A 64 -20.35 18.50 -6.06
C GLU A 64 -19.38 19.57 -5.56
N HIS A 65 -18.16 19.14 -5.20
CA HIS A 65 -17.11 20.04 -4.76
C HIS A 65 -15.87 19.86 -5.64
N PRO A 66 -15.23 20.96 -6.08
CA PRO A 66 -13.94 20.87 -6.73
C PRO A 66 -12.96 20.08 -5.86
N ARG A 67 -12.17 19.20 -6.49
CA ARG A 67 -11.08 18.52 -5.80
C ARG A 67 -10.09 19.54 -5.24
N GLN A 68 -9.58 19.29 -4.03
CA GLN A 68 -8.73 20.19 -3.30
C GLN A 68 -7.31 19.63 -3.24
N PHE A 69 -6.34 20.32 -3.83
CA PHE A 69 -4.95 19.88 -3.90
C PHE A 69 -4.03 20.86 -3.16
N LEU A 70 -3.20 20.35 -2.26
CA LEU A 70 -2.09 21.10 -1.64
C LEU A 70 -0.91 21.23 -2.62
N SER A 71 -0.70 20.21 -3.45
CA SER A 71 0.31 20.24 -4.51
C SER A 71 -0.14 19.39 -5.69
N VAL A 72 0.27 19.80 -6.89
CA VAL A 72 0.13 19.01 -8.11
C VAL A 72 1.27 19.32 -9.07
N ASP A 73 1.90 18.27 -9.58
CA ASP A 73 2.89 18.32 -10.66
C ASP A 73 2.50 17.31 -11.73
N VAL A 74 2.28 17.80 -12.94
CA VAL A 74 1.87 16.99 -14.11
C VAL A 74 3.06 16.61 -14.99
N SER A 75 4.30 16.79 -14.54
CA SER A 75 5.51 16.36 -15.24
C SER A 75 5.94 14.94 -14.81
N GLY A 76 6.74 14.26 -15.62
CA GLY A 76 7.25 12.92 -15.29
C GLY A 76 6.15 11.92 -14.91
N GLN A 77 6.37 11.12 -13.85
CA GLN A 77 5.36 10.23 -13.27
C GLN A 77 4.15 10.99 -12.67
N GLY A 78 4.32 12.28 -12.43
CA GLY A 78 3.35 13.17 -11.83
C GLY A 78 3.16 12.92 -10.33
N ARG A 79 2.77 13.98 -9.64
CA ARG A 79 2.65 14.05 -8.18
C ARG A 79 1.41 14.82 -7.81
N ALA A 80 0.76 14.40 -6.74
CA ALA A 80 -0.43 15.06 -6.24
C ALA A 80 -0.56 14.83 -4.73
N VAL A 81 -0.95 15.87 -4.02
CA VAL A 81 -1.32 15.80 -2.61
C VAL A 81 -2.74 16.35 -2.50
N GLU A 82 -3.69 15.44 -2.37
CA GLU A 82 -5.12 15.76 -2.40
C GLU A 82 -5.73 15.68 -1.01
N VAL A 83 -6.51 16.69 -0.65
CA VAL A 83 -7.29 16.75 0.58
C VAL A 83 -8.72 16.29 0.30
N ILE A 84 -9.26 15.49 1.22
CA ILE A 84 -10.62 14.98 1.20
C ILE A 84 -11.28 15.32 2.53
N GLY A 85 -12.43 15.99 2.48
CA GLY A 85 -13.06 16.59 3.66
C GLY A 85 -12.59 18.03 3.90
N ASP A 86 -12.95 18.58 5.05
CA ASP A 86 -12.59 19.95 5.44
C ASP A 86 -11.35 19.92 6.34
N LEU A 87 -10.16 20.17 5.78
CA LEU A 87 -8.91 20.17 6.53
C LEU A 87 -8.86 21.28 7.61
N GLN A 88 -9.54 22.40 7.39
CA GLN A 88 -9.51 23.54 8.31
C GLN A 88 -10.35 23.27 9.57
N GLN A 89 -11.43 22.49 9.44
CA GLN A 89 -12.34 22.16 10.56
C GLN A 89 -12.16 20.73 11.10
N ALA A 90 -11.28 19.93 10.48
CA ALA A 90 -11.03 18.57 10.92
C ALA A 90 -10.43 18.54 12.33
N GLN A 91 -10.89 17.59 13.14
CA GLN A 91 -10.29 17.23 14.43
C GLN A 91 -9.23 16.12 14.26
N ASN A 92 -9.39 15.30 13.21
CA ASN A 92 -8.48 14.21 12.87
C ASN A 92 -8.08 14.33 11.40
N VAL A 93 -6.78 14.16 11.12
CA VAL A 93 -6.24 14.15 9.76
C VAL A 93 -5.44 12.87 9.53
N ALA A 94 -5.83 12.07 8.54
CA ALA A 94 -5.02 10.92 8.12
C ALA A 94 -4.25 11.23 6.84
N VAL A 95 -2.93 11.00 6.82
CA VAL A 95 -2.09 11.12 5.63
C VAL A 95 -1.78 9.72 5.10
N LEU A 96 -2.30 9.38 3.92
CA LEU A 96 -2.12 8.06 3.31
C LEU A 96 -0.98 8.07 2.29
N VAL A 97 0.05 7.27 2.57
CA VAL A 97 1.26 7.12 1.75
C VAL A 97 1.20 5.79 0.97
N PRO A 98 1.19 5.83 -0.37
CA PRO A 98 1.00 4.66 -1.22
C PRO A 98 2.23 3.78 -1.29
N GLY A 99 2.03 2.58 -1.83
CA GLY A 99 3.11 1.68 -2.24
C GLY A 99 3.55 1.87 -3.70
N MET A 100 4.25 0.87 -4.22
CA MET A 100 4.65 0.79 -5.63
C MET A 100 3.44 0.87 -6.60
N GLY A 101 3.70 1.23 -7.85
CA GLY A 101 2.69 1.32 -8.93
C GLY A 101 1.80 2.55 -8.85
N ASN A 102 2.14 3.52 -8.00
CA ASN A 102 1.43 4.78 -7.86
C ASN A 102 2.12 5.87 -8.70
N SER A 103 1.34 6.49 -9.58
CA SER A 103 1.69 7.65 -10.39
C SER A 103 0.46 8.54 -10.49
N LEU A 104 0.56 9.68 -11.18
CA LEU A 104 -0.62 10.52 -11.40
C LEU A 104 -1.72 9.77 -12.18
N GLU A 105 -1.36 8.88 -13.11
CA GLU A 105 -2.29 8.04 -13.87
C GLU A 105 -3.06 7.04 -13.01
N THR A 106 -2.50 6.59 -11.89
CA THR A 106 -3.14 5.64 -10.97
C THR A 106 -3.66 6.29 -9.69
N PHE A 107 -3.50 7.62 -9.56
CA PHE A 107 -3.80 8.38 -8.35
C PHE A 107 -5.25 8.25 -7.88
N ARG A 108 -6.20 7.98 -8.78
CA ARG A 108 -7.60 7.68 -8.40
C ARG A 108 -7.70 6.63 -7.31
N GLY A 109 -6.98 5.51 -7.48
CA GLY A 109 -7.07 4.40 -6.54
C GLY A 109 -6.59 4.79 -5.14
N GLN A 110 -5.55 5.62 -5.07
CA GLN A 110 -5.05 6.17 -3.81
C GLN A 110 -6.03 7.17 -3.19
N SER A 111 -6.58 8.04 -4.03
CA SER A 111 -7.60 9.02 -3.67
C SER A 111 -8.87 8.37 -3.13
N ASP A 112 -9.33 7.27 -3.73
CA ASP A 112 -10.49 6.50 -3.28
C ASP A 112 -10.21 5.78 -1.96
N ARG A 113 -9.00 5.23 -1.76
CA ARG A 113 -8.59 4.62 -0.48
C ARG A 113 -8.58 5.63 0.66
N ALA A 114 -8.10 6.85 0.42
CA ALA A 114 -8.14 7.91 1.42
C ALA A 114 -9.59 8.27 1.80
N ASP A 115 -10.51 8.34 0.82
CA ASP A 115 -11.93 8.59 1.11
C ASP A 115 -12.58 7.45 1.90
N LEU A 116 -12.19 6.19 1.66
CA LEU A 116 -12.62 5.04 2.47
C LEU A 116 -12.16 5.16 3.94
N ILE A 117 -10.91 5.58 4.18
CA ILE A 117 -10.41 5.85 5.54
C ILE A 117 -11.23 6.96 6.21
N ARG A 118 -11.50 8.05 5.47
CA ARG A 118 -12.31 9.16 5.97
C ARG A 118 -13.71 8.71 6.36
N ALA A 119 -14.37 7.95 5.48
CA ALA A 119 -15.71 7.46 5.70
C ALA A 119 -15.79 6.55 6.93
N GLU A 120 -14.79 5.67 7.13
CA GLU A 120 -14.72 4.78 8.28
C GLU A 120 -14.37 5.51 9.59
N ALA A 121 -13.48 6.51 9.53
CA ALA A 121 -13.16 7.35 10.69
C ALA A 121 -14.35 8.22 11.13
N GLY A 122 -15.18 8.65 10.18
CA GLY A 122 -16.43 9.36 10.42
C GLY A 122 -16.29 10.89 10.48
N PRO A 123 -17.33 11.59 10.99
CA PRO A 123 -17.37 13.06 11.01
C PRO A 123 -16.18 13.71 11.72
N GLY A 124 -15.85 14.94 11.33
CA GLY A 124 -14.70 15.66 11.89
C GLY A 124 -13.34 15.15 11.40
N THR A 125 -13.32 14.29 10.36
CA THR A 125 -12.10 13.76 9.77
C THR A 125 -11.87 14.31 8.37
N ALA A 126 -10.63 14.73 8.10
CA ALA A 126 -10.11 14.91 6.75
C ALA A 126 -9.03 13.87 6.48
N THR A 127 -8.83 13.53 5.20
CA THR A 127 -7.75 12.63 4.78
C THR A 127 -6.98 13.23 3.63
N ILE A 128 -5.69 12.95 3.59
CA ILE A 128 -4.78 13.42 2.56
C ILE A 128 -4.25 12.21 1.79
N ALA A 129 -4.63 12.12 0.51
CA ALA A 129 -4.00 11.19 -0.42
C ALA A 129 -2.66 11.80 -0.87
N TRP A 130 -1.55 11.31 -0.31
CA TRP A 130 -0.23 11.87 -0.54
C TRP A 130 0.54 11.07 -1.60
N LEU A 131 0.94 11.71 -2.69
CA LEU A 131 1.86 11.16 -3.68
C LEU A 131 2.83 12.27 -4.11
N ASP A 132 3.90 12.48 -3.34
CA ASP A 132 4.94 13.46 -3.66
C ASP A 132 6.35 12.83 -3.71
N TYR A 133 6.41 11.61 -4.23
CA TYR A 133 7.64 10.89 -4.54
C TYR A 133 7.44 10.02 -5.80
N ASP A 134 8.54 9.61 -6.41
CA ASP A 134 8.53 8.72 -7.55
C ASP A 134 8.42 7.27 -7.06
N SER A 135 7.20 6.73 -7.02
CA SER A 135 7.01 5.36 -6.55
C SER A 135 7.61 4.35 -7.53
N PRO A 136 8.15 3.21 -7.04
CA PRO A 136 8.62 2.15 -7.94
C PRO A 136 7.50 1.66 -8.85
N GLN A 137 7.74 1.54 -10.16
CA GLN A 137 6.72 1.11 -11.13
C GLN A 137 6.72 -0.40 -11.39
N GLY A 138 7.69 -1.13 -10.84
CA GLY A 138 7.76 -2.59 -10.94
C GLY A 138 8.53 -3.24 -9.79
N PHE A 139 8.46 -4.57 -9.70
CA PHE A 139 9.05 -5.33 -8.59
C PHE A 139 10.57 -5.15 -8.46
N VAL A 140 11.29 -5.03 -9.57
CA VAL A 140 12.76 -4.84 -9.55
C VAL A 140 13.12 -3.50 -8.91
N GLU A 141 12.43 -2.42 -9.29
CA GLU A 141 12.60 -1.12 -8.68
C GLU A 141 12.15 -1.14 -7.21
N ALA A 142 11.05 -1.83 -6.91
CA ALA A 142 10.50 -1.95 -5.56
C ALA A 142 11.38 -2.77 -4.60
N ALA A 143 12.38 -3.50 -5.09
CA ALA A 143 13.39 -4.15 -4.26
C ALA A 143 14.49 -3.17 -3.80
N SER A 144 14.59 -2.00 -4.41
CA SER A 144 15.52 -0.94 -4.01
C SER A 144 14.92 -0.03 -2.96
N LYS A 145 15.75 0.44 -2.02
CA LYS A 145 15.39 1.46 -1.02
C LYS A 145 15.38 2.89 -1.57
N GLN A 146 15.89 3.11 -2.78
CA GLN A 146 16.18 4.47 -3.25
C GLN A 146 14.93 5.36 -3.26
N ALA A 147 13.79 4.86 -3.73
CA ALA A 147 12.55 5.65 -3.74
C ALA A 147 12.06 6.00 -2.32
N ALA A 148 12.28 5.13 -1.32
CA ALA A 148 11.97 5.45 0.08
C ALA A 148 12.95 6.47 0.67
N LEU A 149 14.24 6.38 0.34
CA LEU A 149 15.26 7.35 0.76
C LEU A 149 15.00 8.74 0.16
N ASP A 150 14.51 8.81 -1.07
CA ASP A 150 14.17 10.07 -1.74
C ASP A 150 12.80 10.62 -1.27
N GLY A 151 11.83 9.73 -1.03
CA GLY A 151 10.47 10.10 -0.61
C GLY A 151 10.37 10.49 0.86
N GLY A 152 11.17 9.88 1.74
CA GLY A 152 11.13 10.12 3.19
C GLY A 152 11.32 11.59 3.58
N PRO A 153 12.40 12.27 3.15
CA PRO A 153 12.60 13.70 3.43
C PRO A 153 11.48 14.59 2.89
N ARG A 154 10.88 14.23 1.74
CA ARG A 154 9.76 14.97 1.15
C ARG A 154 8.49 14.84 1.98
N LEU A 155 8.22 13.62 2.46
CA LEU A 155 7.12 13.38 3.41
C LEU A 155 7.37 14.07 4.75
N ALA A 156 8.60 14.10 5.26
CA ALA A 156 8.93 14.81 6.50
C ALA A 156 8.70 16.33 6.39
N ALA A 157 9.12 16.92 5.28
CA ALA A 157 8.85 18.33 4.97
C ALA A 157 7.33 18.59 4.86
N PHE A 158 6.59 17.69 4.21
CA PHE A 158 5.14 17.79 4.10
C PHE A 158 4.45 17.70 5.47
N MET A 159 4.87 16.80 6.35
CA MET A 159 4.30 16.71 7.71
C MET A 159 4.58 17.98 8.52
N THR A 160 5.77 18.58 8.37
CA THR A 160 6.09 19.86 9.02
C THR A 160 5.20 20.99 8.47
N GLU A 161 4.98 21.03 7.17
CA GLU A 161 4.06 21.99 6.55
C GLU A 161 2.60 21.76 7.00
N LEU A 162 2.20 20.51 7.20
CA LEU A 162 0.85 20.17 7.67
C LEU A 162 0.60 20.69 9.09
N ASP A 163 1.60 20.65 9.97
CA ASP A 163 1.54 21.21 11.32
C ASP A 163 1.21 22.72 11.30
N ASP A 164 1.61 23.45 10.26
CA ASP A 164 1.30 24.88 10.09
C ASP A 164 -0.12 25.13 9.54
N LEU A 165 -0.76 24.11 8.95
CA LEU A 165 -2.07 24.22 8.29
C LEU A 165 -3.24 23.80 9.19
N THR A 166 -3.00 23.02 10.24
CA THR A 166 -4.06 22.48 11.10
C THR A 166 -3.52 22.07 12.47
N ASP A 167 -4.33 22.25 13.51
CA ASP A 167 -4.07 21.74 14.87
C ASP A 167 -4.69 20.34 15.11
N ALA A 168 -5.19 19.70 14.04
CA ALA A 168 -5.83 18.40 14.12
C ALA A 168 -4.86 17.30 14.57
N THR A 169 -5.40 16.26 15.22
CA THR A 169 -4.60 15.06 15.51
C THR A 169 -4.26 14.34 14.21
N THR A 170 -2.97 14.11 13.98
CA THR A 170 -2.45 13.53 12.73
C THR A 170 -2.17 12.04 12.85
N THR A 171 -2.61 11.28 11.86
CA THR A 171 -2.30 9.85 11.71
C THR A 171 -1.60 9.62 10.38
N LEU A 172 -0.35 9.16 10.42
CA LEU A 172 0.40 8.80 9.22
C LEU A 172 0.17 7.33 8.88
N VAL A 173 -0.43 7.07 7.72
CA VAL A 173 -0.82 5.73 7.27
C VAL A 173 0.06 5.32 6.08
N GLY A 174 0.94 4.34 6.28
CA GLY A 174 1.78 3.75 5.24
C GLY A 174 1.21 2.44 4.72
N HIS A 175 1.28 2.23 3.40
CA HIS A 175 0.88 0.99 2.77
C HIS A 175 1.99 0.38 1.91
N SER A 176 2.25 -0.92 2.07
CA SER A 176 3.22 -1.64 1.23
C SER A 176 4.58 -0.91 1.25
N TYR A 177 5.20 -0.64 0.09
CA TYR A 177 6.44 0.14 -0.02
C TYR A 177 6.38 1.50 0.72
N GLY A 178 5.18 2.12 0.79
CA GLY A 178 4.95 3.36 1.52
C GLY A 178 5.25 3.26 3.02
N THR A 179 5.29 2.07 3.61
CA THR A 179 5.71 1.90 5.00
C THR A 179 7.19 2.23 5.19
N ASP A 180 8.04 1.93 4.21
CA ASP A 180 9.47 2.29 4.26
C ASP A 180 9.62 3.80 4.03
N VAL A 181 8.81 4.42 3.14
CA VAL A 181 8.77 5.88 2.97
C VAL A 181 8.40 6.58 4.30
N VAL A 182 7.37 6.08 5.00
CA VAL A 182 6.97 6.58 6.33
C VAL A 182 8.10 6.41 7.34
N GLY A 183 8.74 5.23 7.39
CA GLY A 183 9.89 5.01 8.28
C GLY A 183 11.04 5.98 8.01
N GLN A 184 11.38 6.21 6.74
CA GLN A 184 12.38 7.20 6.35
C GLN A 184 11.95 8.63 6.71
N ALA A 185 10.68 8.98 6.56
CA ALA A 185 10.19 10.31 6.95
C ALA A 185 10.35 10.57 8.45
N LEU A 186 9.98 9.61 9.29
CA LEU A 186 10.13 9.70 10.74
C LEU A 186 11.61 9.83 11.16
N LEU A 187 12.51 9.07 10.52
CA LEU A 187 13.97 9.20 10.71
C LEU A 187 14.52 10.55 10.23
N ASN A 188 13.82 11.22 9.31
CA ASN A 188 14.12 12.57 8.84
C ASN A 188 13.36 13.66 9.63
N GLY A 189 12.79 13.33 10.78
CA GLY A 189 12.20 14.28 11.71
C GLY A 189 10.72 14.59 11.50
N ALA A 190 10.02 13.81 10.65
CA ALA A 190 8.56 13.88 10.58
C ALA A 190 7.95 13.61 11.96
N ARG A 191 6.88 14.33 12.30
CA ARG A 191 6.07 14.08 13.50
C ARG A 191 4.65 13.76 13.10
N ALA A 192 4.02 12.86 13.85
CA ALA A 192 2.61 12.53 13.76
C ALA A 192 2.16 11.99 15.12
N ASP A 193 0.90 12.19 15.50
CA ASP A 193 0.39 11.68 16.79
C ASP A 193 0.25 10.15 16.80
N ARG A 194 0.01 9.56 15.62
CA ARG A 194 -0.21 8.12 15.44
C ARG A 194 0.40 7.65 14.11
N VAL A 195 0.91 6.43 14.08
CA VAL A 195 1.46 5.82 12.85
C VAL A 195 0.82 4.46 12.61
N VAL A 196 0.25 4.26 11.42
CA VAL A 196 -0.35 2.98 11.01
C VAL A 196 0.40 2.43 9.80
N LEU A 197 0.90 1.20 9.88
CA LEU A 197 1.61 0.56 8.77
C LEU A 197 0.88 -0.72 8.35
N THR A 198 0.54 -0.82 7.07
CA THR A 198 -0.26 -1.92 6.50
C THR A 198 0.54 -2.67 5.44
N GLY A 199 0.62 -4.00 5.58
CA GLY A 199 1.26 -4.86 4.57
C GLY A 199 2.73 -4.55 4.31
N SER A 200 3.48 -4.16 5.34
CA SER A 200 4.86 -3.67 5.20
C SER A 200 5.82 -4.75 4.68
N PRO A 201 6.57 -4.54 3.56
CA PRO A 201 7.68 -5.41 3.14
C PRO A 201 8.96 -5.21 3.98
N GLY A 202 8.81 -4.79 5.23
CA GLY A 202 9.88 -4.34 6.09
C GLY A 202 10.05 -2.81 6.11
N ILE A 203 10.71 -2.33 7.16
CA ILE A 203 11.06 -0.92 7.35
C ILE A 203 12.54 -0.87 7.72
N THR A 204 13.28 0.12 7.19
CA THR A 204 14.63 0.53 7.61
C THR A 204 15.51 -0.58 8.21
N LYS A 205 16.56 -0.95 7.48
CA LYS A 205 17.59 -1.87 8.02
C LYS A 205 18.11 -1.32 9.35
N TYR A 206 18.17 -2.17 10.37
CA TYR A 206 18.63 -1.88 11.74
C TYR A 206 17.62 -1.23 12.70
N VAL A 207 16.32 -1.21 12.37
CA VAL A 207 15.23 -0.95 13.31
C VAL A 207 14.68 -2.28 13.83
N ASN A 208 14.59 -2.46 15.16
CA ASN A 208 14.08 -3.67 15.80
C ASN A 208 12.84 -3.42 16.67
N GLU A 209 12.53 -2.16 16.97
CA GLU A 209 11.36 -1.74 17.73
C GLU A 209 10.81 -0.40 17.23
N ALA A 210 9.55 -0.09 17.55
CA ALA A 210 8.93 1.16 17.15
C ALA A 210 9.69 2.37 17.70
N ALA A 211 10.17 2.28 18.95
CA ALA A 211 10.94 3.34 19.61
C ALA A 211 12.22 3.77 18.87
N ASP A 212 12.76 2.95 17.97
CA ASP A 212 13.95 3.30 17.17
C ASP A 212 13.68 4.42 16.15
N PHE A 213 12.42 4.63 15.75
CA PHE A 213 12.07 5.61 14.71
C PHE A 213 10.75 6.36 14.97
N VAL A 214 9.92 5.90 15.89
CA VAL A 214 8.68 6.57 16.30
C VAL A 214 8.94 7.35 17.60
N PRO A 215 8.91 8.69 17.57
CA PRO A 215 9.17 9.49 18.76
C PRO A 215 8.02 9.39 19.77
N ALA A 216 8.32 9.26 21.06
CA ALA A 216 7.29 9.32 22.10
C ALA A 216 6.58 10.71 22.09
N PRO A 217 5.27 10.80 22.40
CA PRO A 217 4.36 9.73 22.85
C PRO A 217 3.65 8.96 21.71
N THR A 218 4.08 9.14 20.47
CA THR A 218 3.47 8.48 19.30
C THR A 218 3.55 6.96 19.42
N ARG A 219 2.49 6.28 18.97
CA ARG A 219 2.41 4.81 18.97
C ARG A 219 2.35 4.28 17.55
N LEU A 220 2.97 3.11 17.35
CA LEU A 220 2.94 2.36 16.11
C LEU A 220 1.84 1.30 16.14
N TYR A 221 0.97 1.32 15.13
CA TYR A 221 -0.08 0.35 14.89
C TYR A 221 0.23 -0.39 13.59
N VAL A 222 0.12 -1.72 13.57
CA VAL A 222 0.57 -2.52 12.43
C VAL A 222 -0.48 -3.55 12.03
N GLU A 223 -0.79 -3.57 10.74
CA GLU A 223 -1.63 -4.57 10.10
C GLU A 223 -0.84 -5.40 9.08
N ARG A 224 -1.05 -6.72 9.14
CA ARG A 224 -0.44 -7.68 8.24
C ARG A 224 -1.43 -8.82 8.09
N ALA A 225 -1.97 -8.96 6.89
CA ALA A 225 -3.06 -9.87 6.60
C ALA A 225 -2.53 -11.30 6.41
N PRO A 226 -3.30 -12.32 6.81
CA PRO A 226 -2.98 -13.71 6.47
C PRO A 226 -3.00 -13.91 4.95
N GLY A 227 -1.85 -14.24 4.36
CA GLY A 227 -1.70 -14.41 2.90
C GLY A 227 -1.07 -13.22 2.17
N ASP A 228 -0.73 -12.15 2.89
CA ASP A 228 0.10 -11.08 2.35
C ASP A 228 1.58 -11.49 2.32
N TYR A 229 1.99 -12.16 1.23
CA TYR A 229 3.38 -12.58 1.03
C TYR A 229 4.38 -11.42 0.95
N VAL A 230 3.95 -10.24 0.51
CA VAL A 230 4.81 -9.05 0.46
C VAL A 230 5.19 -8.66 1.86
N SER A 231 4.24 -8.68 2.79
CA SER A 231 4.49 -8.34 4.20
C SER A 231 5.44 -9.32 4.91
N TYR A 232 5.64 -10.51 4.34
CA TYR A 232 6.56 -11.52 4.88
C TYR A 232 7.98 -11.41 4.30
N SER A 233 8.21 -10.52 3.34
CA SER A 233 9.46 -10.48 2.58
C SER A 233 10.64 -9.90 3.35
N GLU A 234 10.40 -8.95 4.26
CA GLU A 234 11.44 -8.21 4.99
C GLU A 234 12.51 -7.57 4.08
N TRP A 235 12.19 -7.34 2.80
CA TRP A 235 13.13 -6.80 1.81
C TRP A 235 13.77 -5.48 2.24
N HIS A 236 13.02 -4.67 2.98
CA HIS A 236 13.44 -3.35 3.41
C HIS A 236 13.93 -3.30 4.87
N GLY A 237 13.96 -4.44 5.56
CA GLY A 237 14.30 -4.54 6.98
C GLY A 237 13.26 -5.38 7.73
N PRO A 238 13.35 -5.43 9.06
CA PRO A 238 12.45 -6.22 9.89
C PRO A 238 10.97 -5.89 9.67
N ASP A 239 10.12 -6.91 9.79
CA ASP A 239 8.66 -6.75 9.71
C ASP A 239 8.14 -6.03 10.96
N PRO A 240 7.53 -4.85 10.84
CA PRO A 240 7.03 -4.09 12.00
C PRO A 240 5.97 -4.85 12.80
N ALA A 241 5.31 -5.86 12.24
CA ALA A 241 4.37 -6.70 12.96
C ALA A 241 5.05 -7.61 14.01
N THR A 242 6.39 -7.66 14.01
CA THR A 242 7.20 -8.40 14.97
C THR A 242 7.82 -7.51 16.05
N PHE A 243 7.64 -6.18 15.98
CA PHE A 243 8.18 -5.26 16.98
C PHE A 243 7.45 -5.43 18.32
N PRO A 244 8.19 -5.54 19.44
CA PRO A 244 7.62 -5.87 20.74
C PRO A 244 6.74 -4.76 21.33
N ASP A 245 6.94 -3.52 20.90
CA ASP A 245 6.28 -2.30 21.36
C ASP A 245 5.22 -1.77 20.38
N ALA A 246 5.04 -2.42 19.22
CA ALA A 246 3.99 -2.10 18.26
C ALA A 246 2.63 -2.71 18.67
N ILE A 247 1.54 -2.00 18.40
CA ILE A 247 0.20 -2.57 18.54
C ILE A 247 -0.14 -3.36 17.29
N ARG A 248 -0.24 -4.67 17.45
CA ARG A 248 -0.62 -5.59 16.40
C ARG A 248 -2.14 -5.63 16.20
N MET A 249 -2.63 -4.90 15.19
CA MET A 249 -4.07 -4.83 14.89
C MET A 249 -4.55 -6.04 14.09
N ALA A 250 -5.74 -6.53 14.39
CA ALA A 250 -6.38 -7.60 13.64
C ALA A 250 -6.88 -7.10 12.28
N THR A 251 -6.69 -7.89 11.22
CA THR A 251 -7.22 -7.57 9.89
C THR A 251 -8.55 -8.26 9.59
N ASN A 252 -8.92 -9.26 10.40
CA ASN A 252 -10.09 -10.12 10.22
C ASN A 252 -10.83 -10.30 11.54
N SER A 253 -12.16 -10.39 11.47
CA SER A 253 -13.06 -10.74 12.56
C SER A 253 -14.25 -11.52 11.99
N ASP A 254 -15.01 -12.23 12.84
CA ASP A 254 -16.12 -13.10 12.39
C ASP A 254 -17.25 -12.32 11.71
N GLU A 255 -17.42 -11.05 12.06
CA GLU A 255 -18.49 -10.17 11.57
C GLU A 255 -18.05 -9.27 10.40
N ALA A 256 -16.78 -9.37 9.97
CA ALA A 256 -16.20 -8.49 8.98
C ALA A 256 -15.84 -9.22 7.69
N VAL A 257 -15.78 -8.47 6.59
CA VAL A 257 -15.24 -8.95 5.33
C VAL A 257 -13.77 -9.30 5.51
N SER A 258 -13.43 -10.55 5.18
CA SER A 258 -12.05 -11.01 5.34
C SER A 258 -11.09 -10.41 4.30
N VAL A 259 -9.89 -10.10 4.79
CA VAL A 259 -8.71 -9.58 4.09
C VAL A 259 -7.66 -10.70 4.08
N HIS A 260 -7.25 -11.09 2.88
CA HIS A 260 -6.26 -12.17 2.67
C HIS A 260 -5.13 -11.78 1.71
N TRP A 261 -5.25 -10.63 1.05
CA TRP A 261 -4.29 -10.21 0.03
C TRP A 261 -3.73 -8.83 0.32
N HIS A 262 -2.55 -8.59 -0.25
CA HIS A 262 -1.76 -7.40 -0.03
C HIS A 262 -2.49 -6.07 -0.28
N ASN A 263 -3.47 -6.04 -1.19
CA ASN A 263 -4.21 -4.81 -1.53
C ASN A 263 -5.58 -4.69 -0.83
N GLU A 264 -5.93 -5.62 0.07
CA GLU A 264 -7.30 -5.72 0.61
C GLU A 264 -7.53 -5.01 1.95
N TYR A 265 -6.51 -4.40 2.57
CA TYR A 265 -6.62 -3.73 3.88
C TYR A 265 -7.71 -2.64 3.93
N TYR A 266 -8.05 -2.04 2.79
CA TYR A 266 -9.05 -0.97 2.67
C TYR A 266 -10.41 -1.47 2.21
N ARG A 267 -10.69 -2.78 2.26
CA ARG A 267 -12.01 -3.30 1.88
C ARG A 267 -13.07 -2.75 2.83
N VAL A 268 -14.15 -2.20 2.27
CA VAL A 268 -15.34 -1.77 3.02
C VAL A 268 -15.83 -2.92 3.89
N ASN A 269 -16.19 -2.61 5.14
CA ASN A 269 -16.62 -3.57 6.16
C ASN A 269 -15.57 -4.61 6.57
N SER A 270 -14.28 -4.39 6.29
CA SER A 270 -13.20 -5.21 6.85
C SER A 270 -12.81 -4.74 8.25
N GLU A 271 -12.29 -5.66 9.07
CA GLU A 271 -11.77 -5.30 10.39
C GLU A 271 -10.51 -4.44 10.27
N ALA A 272 -9.71 -4.65 9.22
CA ALA A 272 -8.56 -3.82 8.88
C ALA A 272 -8.97 -2.33 8.71
N LEU A 273 -9.89 -2.04 7.79
CA LEU A 273 -10.34 -0.66 7.58
C LEU A 273 -10.95 -0.06 8.85
N ARG A 274 -11.76 -0.83 9.59
CA ARG A 274 -12.33 -0.42 10.89
C ARG A 274 -11.25 -0.02 11.90
N ASN A 275 -10.18 -0.81 12.02
CA ASN A 275 -9.07 -0.50 12.91
C ASN A 275 -8.31 0.76 12.47
N ILE A 276 -8.05 0.93 11.18
CA ILE A 276 -7.48 2.19 10.65
C ILE A 276 -8.37 3.37 11.05
N GLY A 277 -9.70 3.28 10.84
CA GLY A 277 -10.65 4.33 11.21
C GLY A 277 -10.68 4.63 12.71
N ARG A 278 -10.60 3.59 13.57
CA ARG A 278 -10.49 3.73 15.04
C ARG A 278 -9.23 4.48 15.44
N VAL A 279 -8.08 4.14 14.85
CA VAL A 279 -6.82 4.86 15.13
C VAL A 279 -6.93 6.31 14.68
N VAL A 280 -7.45 6.57 13.48
CA VAL A 280 -7.60 7.93 12.94
C VAL A 280 -8.47 8.78 13.85
N ARG A 281 -9.65 8.29 14.27
CA ARG A 281 -10.58 9.06 15.14
C ARG A 281 -10.23 9.04 16.63
N GLY A 282 -9.17 8.34 17.03
CA GLY A 282 -8.72 8.26 18.42
C GLY A 282 -9.51 7.32 19.32
N ASP A 283 -10.31 6.43 18.75
CA ASP A 283 -11.07 5.40 19.44
C ASP A 283 -10.18 4.17 19.76
N LEU A 284 -9.07 4.44 20.46
CA LEU A 284 -7.97 3.48 20.63
C LEU A 284 -8.36 2.27 21.49
N ALA A 285 -9.36 2.43 22.36
CA ALA A 285 -9.85 1.35 23.21
C ALA A 285 -10.71 0.32 22.44
N ALA A 286 -11.24 0.69 21.27
CA ALA A 286 -12.03 -0.20 20.43
C ALA A 286 -11.20 -0.99 19.42
N ILE A 287 -9.88 -0.78 19.38
CA ILE A 287 -8.98 -1.48 18.44
C ILE A 287 -8.97 -2.97 18.77
N THR A 288 -9.18 -3.79 17.75
CA THR A 288 -9.05 -5.24 17.87
C THR A 288 -7.61 -5.63 17.55
N THR A 289 -7.04 -6.51 18.38
CA THR A 289 -5.64 -6.95 18.25
C THR A 289 -5.54 -8.43 17.95
N THR A 290 -4.37 -8.86 17.48
CA THR A 290 -4.06 -10.27 17.23
C THR A 290 -2.64 -10.59 17.71
N GLU A 291 -2.43 -11.83 18.15
CA GLU A 291 -1.11 -12.38 18.48
C GLU A 291 -0.64 -13.41 17.44
N THR A 292 -1.26 -13.42 16.26
CA THR A 292 -0.94 -14.39 15.21
C THR A 292 0.51 -14.28 14.75
N THR A 293 1.22 -15.39 14.85
CA THR A 293 2.58 -15.53 14.32
C THR A 293 2.56 -15.62 12.80
N ARG A 294 3.67 -15.24 12.16
CA ARG A 294 3.88 -15.44 10.71
C ARG A 294 3.60 -16.87 10.26
N GLY A 295 3.98 -17.87 11.06
CA GLY A 295 3.75 -19.29 10.78
C GLY A 295 2.26 -19.67 10.76
N GLN A 296 1.44 -19.10 11.67
CA GLN A 296 -0.01 -19.33 11.68
C GLN A 296 -0.68 -18.66 10.49
N GLU A 297 -0.30 -17.43 10.17
CA GLU A 297 -0.87 -16.65 9.07
C GLU A 297 -0.54 -17.25 7.69
N THR A 298 0.68 -17.75 7.51
CA THR A 298 1.08 -18.43 6.27
C THR A 298 0.25 -19.72 6.09
N LYS A 299 0.03 -20.51 7.15
CA LYS A 299 -0.80 -21.72 7.10
C LYS A 299 -2.27 -21.42 6.79
N LEU A 300 -2.83 -20.32 7.32
CA LEU A 300 -4.19 -19.85 7.02
C LEU A 300 -4.37 -19.49 5.54
N ALA A 301 -3.34 -18.91 4.92
CA ALA A 301 -3.32 -18.63 3.49
C ALA A 301 -3.36 -19.92 2.64
N TRP A 302 -2.61 -20.96 3.03
CA TRP A 302 -2.65 -22.26 2.35
C TRP A 302 -3.93 -23.06 2.64
N GLY A 303 -4.51 -22.94 3.84
CA GLY A 303 -5.76 -23.60 4.21
C GLY A 303 -6.97 -23.10 3.41
N THR A 304 -7.03 -21.79 3.14
CA THR A 304 -8.08 -21.19 2.29
C THR A 304 -7.90 -21.52 0.81
N VAL A 305 -6.65 -21.59 0.31
CA VAL A 305 -6.35 -22.08 -1.05
C VAL A 305 -6.69 -23.57 -1.20
N LEU A 306 -6.34 -24.41 -0.22
CA LEU A 306 -6.67 -25.84 -0.20
C LEU A 306 -8.19 -26.07 -0.09
N ASN A 307 -8.91 -25.30 0.72
CA ASN A 307 -10.37 -25.40 0.83
C ASN A 307 -11.07 -24.93 -0.45
N LYS A 308 -10.56 -23.90 -1.15
CA LYS A 308 -11.06 -23.52 -2.48
C LYS A 308 -10.74 -24.59 -3.54
N ALA A 309 -9.56 -25.19 -3.50
CA ALA A 309 -9.20 -26.30 -4.39
C ALA A 309 -10.04 -27.57 -4.11
N ALA A 310 -10.34 -27.86 -2.84
CA ALA A 310 -11.22 -28.95 -2.44
C ALA A 310 -12.69 -28.70 -2.82
N GLY A 311 -13.16 -27.45 -2.74
CA GLY A 311 -14.48 -27.03 -3.20
C GLY A 311 -14.66 -27.12 -4.72
N VAL A 312 -13.58 -27.04 -5.49
CA VAL A 312 -13.57 -27.32 -6.94
C VAL A 312 -13.46 -28.82 -7.22
N ALA A 313 -12.74 -29.58 -6.39
CA ALA A 313 -12.60 -31.03 -6.53
C ALA A 313 -13.93 -31.80 -6.32
N HIS A 314 -14.86 -31.26 -5.51
CA HIS A 314 -16.19 -31.86 -5.34
C HIS A 314 -17.16 -31.68 -6.53
N LYS A 315 -16.79 -30.92 -7.57
CA LYS A 315 -17.60 -30.76 -8.80
C LYS A 315 -17.10 -31.55 -10.01
N VAL A 316 -16.04 -32.36 -9.87
CA VAL A 316 -15.45 -33.11 -11.00
C VAL A 316 -15.38 -34.63 -10.75
N TYR A 317 -15.98 -35.12 -9.65
CA TYR A 317 -16.06 -36.57 -9.36
C TYR A 317 -17.49 -37.09 -9.51
N ASP A 318 -18.09 -36.88 -10.68
CA ASP A 318 -19.22 -37.67 -11.17
C ASP A 318 -18.97 -37.94 -12.66
N GLY A 319 -18.31 -39.05 -12.94
CA GLY A 319 -17.97 -39.46 -14.29
C GLY A 319 -16.49 -39.74 -14.42
N LEU A 320 -16.08 -40.94 -14.01
CA LEU A 320 -15.14 -41.82 -14.71
C LEU A 320 -14.98 -43.10 -13.87
N ALA A 321 -15.38 -44.23 -14.44
CA ALA A 321 -15.24 -45.56 -13.85
C ALA A 321 -13.75 -45.95 -13.68
N PRO A 322 -13.39 -46.76 -12.66
CA PRO A 322 -12.00 -47.08 -12.36
C PRO A 322 -11.45 -48.19 -13.29
N PRO A 323 -10.20 -48.08 -13.77
CA PRO A 323 -9.52 -49.19 -14.43
C PRO A 323 -9.01 -50.23 -13.42
N THR A 324 -9.18 -51.48 -13.80
CA THR A 324 -8.85 -52.72 -13.06
C THR A 324 -7.36 -52.88 -12.71
N ALA A 325 -7.12 -53.41 -11.51
CA ALA A 325 -5.81 -53.76 -10.96
C ALA A 325 -5.05 -54.84 -11.77
N ARG A 326 -3.73 -54.70 -11.86
CA ARG A 326 -2.80 -55.82 -12.12
C ARG A 326 -1.76 -55.93 -10.99
N ARG A 327 -1.60 -57.16 -10.48
CA ARG A 327 -0.77 -57.59 -9.35
C ARG A 327 0.74 -57.59 -9.69
N PRO A 328 1.64 -57.52 -8.67
CA PRO A 328 3.09 -57.56 -8.84
C PRO A 328 3.64 -59.01 -8.83
N VAL A 329 4.82 -59.21 -9.44
CA VAL A 329 5.61 -60.46 -9.38
C VAL A 329 7.10 -60.11 -9.18
N PRO A 330 7.89 -60.89 -8.40
CA PRO A 330 9.03 -60.40 -7.60
C PRO A 330 10.43 -60.67 -8.18
N VAL A 331 11.45 -60.14 -7.49
CA VAL A 331 12.89 -60.12 -7.83
C VAL A 331 13.68 -61.28 -7.18
N THR A 332 14.72 -61.80 -7.87
CA THR A 332 16.13 -62.13 -7.43
C THR A 332 16.74 -63.32 -8.22
N PRO A 333 18.06 -63.66 -8.14
CA PRO A 333 19.25 -62.92 -8.62
C PRO A 333 20.28 -63.81 -9.40
N SER A 334 21.32 -63.24 -10.04
CA SER A 334 22.67 -63.87 -10.15
C SER A 334 23.75 -62.98 -10.80
N HIS A 335 24.95 -63.02 -10.21
CA HIS A 335 26.29 -62.57 -10.67
C HIS A 335 27.06 -63.78 -11.31
N PRO A 336 28.35 -63.72 -11.77
CA PRO A 336 29.33 -62.62 -11.97
C PRO A 336 30.17 -62.74 -13.30
N ALA A 337 31.29 -61.97 -13.35
CA ALA A 337 32.54 -62.07 -14.16
C ALA A 337 32.69 -61.02 -15.29
N ALA A 338 33.48 -59.96 -15.11
CA ALA A 338 34.95 -59.84 -15.06
C ALA A 338 35.63 -59.75 -16.45
N ARG A 339 36.20 -58.57 -16.78
CA ARG A 339 37.54 -58.45 -17.39
C ARG A 339 38.09 -57.02 -17.33
N ALA A 340 39.32 -56.95 -16.82
CA ALA A 340 40.26 -55.82 -16.76
C ALA A 340 40.82 -55.47 -18.17
N GLY A 341 41.50 -54.36 -18.42
CA GLY A 341 41.98 -53.28 -17.52
C GLY A 341 42.92 -52.31 -18.24
N ASN A 342 43.59 -51.48 -17.43
CA ASN A 342 44.87 -50.75 -17.64
C ASN A 342 44.95 -49.77 -18.83
N THR A 343 45.56 -48.58 -18.78
CA THR A 343 46.43 -47.88 -17.81
C THR A 343 46.60 -46.44 -18.33
N ARG A 344 46.63 -45.45 -17.43
CA ARG A 344 47.17 -44.09 -17.67
C ARG A 344 48.73 -44.14 -17.69
N PRO A 345 49.46 -43.19 -18.31
CA PRO A 345 49.87 -41.98 -17.57
C PRO A 345 50.16 -40.67 -18.36
N ARG A 346 49.99 -39.56 -17.61
CA ARG A 346 50.77 -38.30 -17.51
C ARG A 346 50.83 -37.25 -18.65
N GLN A 347 50.70 -35.99 -18.21
CA GLN A 347 50.94 -34.71 -18.91
C GLN A 347 52.44 -34.47 -19.22
N PRO A 348 52.81 -33.39 -19.95
CA PRO A 348 53.10 -32.11 -19.28
C PRO A 348 52.64 -30.83 -20.03
N GLU A 349 52.93 -29.69 -19.37
CA GLU A 349 52.47 -28.30 -19.53
C GLU A 349 53.05 -27.48 -20.73
N GLY A 350 52.31 -26.42 -21.08
CA GLY A 350 52.85 -25.10 -21.48
C GLY A 350 52.73 -24.69 -22.97
N PRO A 351 52.92 -23.39 -23.33
CA PRO A 351 52.73 -22.16 -22.56
C PRO A 351 51.81 -21.12 -23.26
N ARG A 352 51.49 -20.06 -22.50
CA ARG A 352 50.72 -18.86 -22.88
C ARG A 352 51.48 -17.95 -23.86
N ARG A 353 50.71 -17.19 -24.64
CA ARG A 353 50.99 -15.79 -25.00
C ARG A 353 49.74 -14.96 -24.76
#